data_AF-A0A2N7YDP6-F1
#
_entry.id   AF-A0A2N7YDP6-F1
#
_cell.length_a   1.000
_cell.length_b   1.000
_cell.length_c   1.000
_cell.angle_alpha   90.00
_cell.angle_beta   90.00
_cell.angle_gamma   90.00
#
_symmetry.space_group_name_H-M   'P 1'
#
loop_
_entity.id
_entity.type
_entity.pdbx_description
1 polymer ?
#
loop_
_entity_poly.entity_id
_entity_poly.type
_entity_poly.pdbx_seq_one_letter_code
_entity_poly.pdbx_strand_id
1 'polypeptide(L)'
;LMGSGNERLRHGHPQSHQGVCGDAIASMEGISREALDALALESQKRAAQAIKEGRFDKSVIEVFKADGTLALDHEEFPRPETTAEGLAALKP
;
A
#
# COMPACT_ATOMS: atom_id res chain seq x y z
N LEU A 1 20.64 3.77 0.96
CA LEU A 1 20.90 3.28 2.34
C LEU A 1 19.83 3.86 3.27
N MET A 2 19.08 3.04 4.00
CA MET A 2 18.12 3.52 5.02
C MET A 2 18.86 4.15 6.21
N GLY A 3 18.53 5.39 6.60
CA GLY A 3 19.10 6.10 7.76
C GLY A 3 20.02 7.28 7.42
N SER A 4 20.40 8.07 8.44
CA SER A 4 21.11 9.35 8.31
C SER A 4 22.60 9.29 7.92
N GLY A 5 23.13 8.10 7.59
CA GLY A 5 24.56 7.89 7.33
C GLY A 5 25.45 7.86 8.58
N ASN A 6 24.87 7.88 9.79
CA ASN A 6 25.60 7.87 11.05
C ASN A 6 25.70 6.44 11.63
N GLU A 7 26.88 5.81 11.52
CA GLU A 7 27.09 4.42 11.94
C GLU A 7 26.98 4.22 13.46
N ARG A 8 27.48 5.19 14.26
CA ARG A 8 27.39 5.14 15.72
C ARG A 8 25.93 5.11 16.19
N LEU A 9 25.07 5.94 15.59
CA LEU A 9 23.64 5.96 15.91
C LEU A 9 22.92 4.69 15.45
N ARG A 10 23.24 4.15 14.27
CA ARG A 10 22.66 2.88 13.80
C ARG A 10 22.99 1.71 14.70
N HIS A 11 24.18 1.69 15.30
CA HIS A 11 24.56 0.64 16.25
C HIS A 11 23.73 0.69 17.55
N GLY A 12 23.47 1.90 18.08
CA GLY A 12 22.65 2.06 19.28
C GLY A 12 21.14 2.01 19.04
N HIS A 13 20.70 2.36 17.83
CA HIS A 13 19.30 2.44 17.43
C HIS A 13 19.11 1.77 16.06
N PRO A 14 19.15 0.43 15.99
CA PRO A 14 18.92 -0.27 14.75
C PRO A 14 17.51 0.03 14.23
N GLN A 15 17.39 0.27 12.93
CA GLN A 15 16.09 0.47 12.29
C GLN A 15 15.56 -0.89 11.84
N SER A 16 14.44 -1.30 12.42
CA SER A 16 13.73 -2.51 12.01
C SER A 16 13.10 -2.33 10.62
N HIS A 17 12.97 -3.45 9.89
CA HIS A 17 12.21 -3.48 8.64
C HIS A 17 10.76 -3.09 8.93
N GLN A 18 10.17 -2.19 8.14
CA GLN A 18 8.83 -1.66 8.44
C GLN A 18 7.73 -2.73 8.40
N GLY A 19 7.89 -3.77 7.56
CA GLY A 19 7.00 -4.94 7.60
C GLY A 19 7.02 -5.67 8.95
N VAL A 20 8.20 -5.82 9.57
CA VAL A 20 8.35 -6.44 10.89
C VAL A 20 7.74 -5.54 11.98
N CYS A 21 7.83 -4.22 11.83
CA CYS A 21 7.12 -3.30 12.73
C CYS A 21 5.59 -3.49 12.64
N GLY A 22 5.05 -3.69 11.43
CA GLY A 22 3.63 -4.00 11.22
C GLY A 22 3.23 -5.31 11.89
N ASP A 23 4.01 -6.37 11.69
CA ASP A 23 3.79 -7.67 12.33
C ASP A 23 3.86 -7.59 13.86
N ALA A 24 4.78 -6.79 14.40
CA ALA A 24 4.91 -6.58 15.83
C ALA A 24 3.65 -5.93 16.42
N ILE A 25 3.12 -4.89 15.77
CA ILE A 25 1.86 -4.24 16.18
C ILE A 25 0.71 -5.26 16.13
N ALA A 26 0.57 -5.98 15.02
CA ALA A 26 -0.48 -6.99 14.88
C ALA A 26 -0.41 -8.07 15.96
N SER A 27 0.81 -8.53 16.29
CA SER A 27 1.05 -9.53 17.34
C SER A 27 0.74 -8.99 18.73
N MET A 28 1.13 -7.76 19.04
CA MET A 28 0.91 -7.12 20.35
C MET A 28 -0.57 -6.83 20.60
N GLU A 29 -1.28 -6.40 19.57
CA GLU A 29 -2.70 -6.01 19.66
C GLU A 29 -3.66 -7.18 19.35
N GLY A 30 -3.14 -8.37 19.01
CA GLY A 30 -3.97 -9.54 18.69
C GLY A 30 -4.78 -9.39 17.39
N ILE A 31 -4.27 -8.65 16.42
CA ILE A 31 -4.92 -8.45 15.12
C ILE A 31 -4.61 -9.65 14.23
N SER A 32 -5.63 -10.44 13.89
CA SER A 32 -5.44 -11.65 13.10
C SER A 32 -5.16 -11.36 11.62
N ARG A 33 -4.56 -12.33 10.91
CA ARG A 33 -4.34 -12.26 9.46
C ARG A 33 -5.66 -12.03 8.70
N GLU A 34 -6.74 -12.68 9.12
CA GLU A 34 -8.06 -12.55 8.51
C GLU A 34 -8.61 -11.12 8.67
N ALA A 35 -8.36 -10.47 9.81
CA ALA A 35 -8.77 -9.08 10.04
C ALA A 35 -7.97 -8.10 9.15
N LEU A 36 -6.66 -8.34 8.98
CA LEU A 36 -5.81 -7.57 8.07
C LEU A 36 -6.26 -7.73 6.61
N ASP A 37 -6.50 -8.98 6.18
CA ASP A 37 -6.98 -9.29 4.82
C ASP A 37 -8.38 -8.71 4.57
N ALA A 38 -9.27 -8.73 5.57
CA ALA A 38 -10.61 -8.12 5.46
C ALA A 38 -10.52 -6.60 5.22
N LEU A 39 -9.63 -5.90 5.92
CA LEU A 39 -9.38 -4.48 5.70
C LEU A 39 -8.79 -4.22 4.31
N ALA A 40 -7.83 -5.05 3.88
CA ALA A 40 -7.23 -4.94 2.56
C ALA A 40 -8.28 -5.12 1.44
N LEU A 41 -9.16 -6.10 1.55
CA LEU A 41 -10.25 -6.34 0.62
C LEU A 41 -11.23 -5.15 0.56
N GLU A 42 -11.61 -4.61 1.72
CA GLU A 42 -12.48 -3.44 1.80
C GLU A 42 -11.83 -2.21 1.16
N SER A 43 -10.53 -2.01 1.37
CA SER A 43 -9.77 -0.94 0.73
C SER A 43 -9.80 -1.06 -0.80
N GLN A 44 -9.61 -2.27 -1.34
CA GLN A 44 -9.66 -2.52 -2.79
C GLN A 44 -11.04 -2.22 -3.37
N LYS A 45 -12.11 -2.66 -2.70
CA LYS A 45 -13.50 -2.37 -3.09
C LYS A 45 -13.79 -0.87 -3.11
N ARG A 46 -13.36 -0.14 -2.08
CA ARG A 46 -13.56 1.32 -1.99
C ARG A 46 -12.79 2.07 -3.06
N ALA A 47 -11.54 1.69 -3.34
CA ALA A 47 -10.74 2.29 -4.40
C ALA A 47 -11.40 2.09 -5.77
N ALA A 48 -11.80 0.85 -6.09
CA ALA A 48 -12.49 0.54 -7.35
C ALA A 48 -13.79 1.33 -7.51
N GLN A 49 -14.59 1.45 -6.45
CA GLN A 49 -15.82 2.23 -6.47
C GLN A 49 -15.55 3.72 -6.67
N ALA A 50 -14.57 4.29 -5.96
CA ALA A 50 -14.21 5.70 -6.06
C ALA A 50 -13.73 6.09 -7.47
N ILE A 51 -12.93 5.21 -8.09
CA ILE A 51 -12.45 5.39 -9.47
C ILE A 51 -13.63 5.30 -10.45
N LYS A 52 -14.49 4.27 -10.31
CA LYS A 52 -15.67 4.10 -11.18
C LYS A 52 -16.64 5.29 -11.13
N GLU A 53 -16.78 5.92 -9.97
CA GLU A 53 -17.64 7.08 -9.77
C GLU A 53 -16.99 8.42 -10.16
N GLY A 54 -15.74 8.42 -10.63
CA GLY A 54 -15.03 9.65 -11.00
C GLY A 54 -14.72 10.56 -9.81
N ARG A 55 -14.59 9.99 -8.59
CA ARG A 55 -14.35 10.81 -7.37
C ARG A 55 -13.02 11.56 -7.41
N PHE A 56 -12.08 11.10 -8.25
CA PHE A 56 -10.74 11.67 -8.39
C PHE A 56 -10.57 12.59 -9.61
N ASP A 57 -11.59 12.73 -10.46
CA ASP A 57 -11.52 13.45 -11.75
C ASP A 57 -11.11 14.93 -11.60
N LYS A 58 -11.29 15.51 -10.41
CA LYS A 58 -10.94 16.91 -10.11
C LYS A 58 -9.61 17.05 -9.36
N SER A 59 -8.91 15.97 -9.08
CA SER A 59 -7.76 15.95 -8.17
C SER A 59 -6.57 15.15 -8.69
N VAL A 60 -6.78 14.20 -9.60
CA VAL A 60 -5.71 13.56 -10.34
C VAL A 60 -5.31 14.46 -11.50
N ILE A 61 -4.03 14.76 -11.57
CA ILE A 61 -3.45 15.55 -12.66
C ILE A 61 -2.71 14.60 -13.59
N GLU A 62 -3.09 14.62 -14.86
CA GLU A 62 -2.46 13.81 -15.90
C GLU A 62 -0.96 14.09 -15.98
N VAL A 63 -0.19 13.01 -16.14
CA VAL A 63 1.25 13.06 -16.34
C VAL A 63 1.54 12.91 -17.82
N PHE A 64 2.36 13.80 -18.37
CA PHE A 64 2.79 13.78 -19.77
C PHE A 64 4.28 13.45 -19.89
N LYS A 65 4.65 12.83 -21.00
CA LYS A 65 6.05 12.64 -21.38
C LYS A 65 6.63 13.94 -21.94
N ALA A 66 7.95 13.99 -22.10
CA ALA A 66 8.65 15.15 -22.64
C ALA A 66 8.23 15.52 -24.08
N ASP A 67 7.74 14.55 -24.85
CA ASP A 67 7.22 14.76 -26.22
C ASP A 67 5.75 15.22 -26.26
N GLY A 68 5.13 15.43 -25.09
CA GLY A 68 3.73 15.84 -24.95
C GLY A 68 2.70 14.71 -25.02
N THR A 69 3.13 13.45 -25.20
CA THR A 69 2.20 12.30 -25.17
C THR A 69 1.78 11.96 -23.74
N LEU A 70 0.54 11.48 -23.57
CA LEU A 70 0.01 11.07 -22.26
C LEU A 70 0.84 9.90 -21.71
N ALA A 71 1.30 10.04 -20.46
CA ALA A 71 2.02 9.00 -19.74
C ALA A 71 1.08 8.21 -18.81
N LEU A 72 0.27 8.90 -18.02
CA LEU A 72 -0.67 8.31 -17.06
C LEU A 72 -1.74 9.33 -16.63
N ASP A 73 -3.01 8.93 -16.61
CA ASP A 73 -4.16 9.75 -16.21
C ASP A 73 -5.02 9.12 -15.09
N HIS A 74 -4.69 7.92 -14.62
CA HIS A 74 -5.48 7.20 -13.61
C HIS A 74 -4.61 6.33 -12.70
N GLU A 75 -5.23 5.82 -11.63
CA GLU A 75 -4.61 4.87 -10.70
C GLU A 75 -4.59 3.45 -11.27
N GLU A 76 -3.41 2.87 -11.45
CA GLU A 76 -3.23 1.50 -11.98
C GLU A 76 -3.07 0.44 -10.87
N PHE A 77 -2.85 0.86 -9.62
CA PHE A 77 -2.49 -0.06 -8.54
C PHE A 77 -3.67 -0.82 -7.90
N PRO A 78 -4.88 -0.24 -7.77
CA PRO A 78 -6.03 -0.99 -7.28
C PRO A 78 -6.29 -2.23 -8.13
N ARG A 79 -6.68 -3.33 -7.46
CA ARG A 79 -6.99 -4.65 -8.03
C ARG A 79 -8.46 -4.96 -7.76
N PRO A 80 -9.40 -4.49 -8.61
CA PRO A 80 -10.84 -4.64 -8.39
C PRO A 80 -11.31 -6.09 -8.25
N GLU A 81 -10.51 -7.03 -8.77
CA GLU A 81 -10.72 -8.48 -8.72
C GLU A 81 -10.25 -9.15 -7.42
N THR A 82 -9.73 -8.37 -6.45
CA THR A 82 -9.27 -8.91 -5.17
C THR A 82 -10.38 -9.72 -4.48
N THR A 83 -10.04 -10.94 -4.03
CA THR A 83 -10.93 -11.82 -3.26
C THR A 83 -10.33 -12.17 -1.89
N ALA A 84 -11.17 -12.58 -0.94
CA ALA A 84 -10.71 -13.00 0.38
C ALA A 84 -9.80 -14.24 0.28
N GLU A 85 -10.16 -15.20 -0.58
CA GLU A 85 -9.39 -16.42 -0.83
C GLU A 85 -8.04 -16.09 -1.47
N GLY A 86 -8.02 -15.14 -2.41
CA GLY A 86 -6.81 -14.69 -3.07
C GLY A 86 -5.84 -14.02 -2.10
N LEU A 87 -6.34 -13.19 -1.18
CA LEU A 87 -5.53 -12.56 -0.14
C LEU A 87 -4.99 -13.60 0.85
N ALA A 88 -5.82 -14.54 1.31
CA ALA A 88 -5.41 -15.58 2.25
C ALA A 88 -4.31 -16.50 1.68
N ALA A 89 -4.27 -16.68 0.35
CA ALA A 89 -3.25 -17.48 -0.33
C ALA A 89 -1.87 -16.78 -0.45
N LEU A 90 -1.78 -15.47 -0.16
CA LEU A 90 -0.52 -14.72 -0.24
C LEU A 90 0.45 -15.14 0.87
N LYS A 91 1.72 -15.29 0.48
CA LYS A 91 2.83 -15.57 1.39
C LYS A 91 3.17 -14.31 2.20
N PRO A 92 3.41 -14.44 3.53
CA PRO A 92 4.11 -13.43 4.31
C PRO A 92 5.51 -13.15 3.76
#